data_AF-A0AA41SDJ5-F1
#
_entry.id   AF-A0AA41SDJ5-F1
#
_cell.length_a   1.000
_cell.length_b   1.000
_cell.length_c   1.000
_cell.angle_alpha   90.00
_cell.angle_beta   90.00
_cell.angle_gamma   90.00
#
_symmetry.space_group_name_H-M   'P 1'
#
loop_
_entity.id
_entity.type
_entity.pdbx_description
1 polymer ?
#
loop_
_entity_poly.entity_id
_entity_poly.type
_entity_poly.pdbx_seq_one_letter_code
_entity_poly.pdbx_strand_id
1 'polypeptide(L)'
;MDLGGVTESRRDVIISVATDGDLDLLKELVAEYDDGRGSANTVMSVKDDNGVRVIHFAAVEGKINVLDYLIEELGIDVNFKDEQ
;
A
#
# COMPACT_ATOMS: atom_id res chain seq x y z
N MET A 1 -17.90 -3.92 -3.87
CA MET A 1 -18.15 -3.77 -5.31
C MET A 1 -17.64 -5.03 -5.97
N ASP A 2 -18.45 -5.69 -6.79
CA ASP A 2 -18.05 -6.92 -7.49
C ASP A 2 -17.88 -6.59 -8.98
N LEU A 3 -16.64 -6.63 -9.46
CA LEU A 3 -16.22 -6.37 -10.83
C LEU A 3 -15.71 -7.70 -11.39
N GLY A 4 -16.27 -8.11 -12.53
CA GLY A 4 -16.21 -9.48 -13.03
C GLY A 4 -14.82 -10.12 -13.15
N GLY A 5 -14.78 -11.43 -12.88
CA GLY A 5 -13.86 -12.39 -13.49
C GLY A 5 -12.45 -12.51 -12.92
N VAL A 6 -11.96 -11.50 -12.18
CA VAL A 6 -10.78 -11.61 -11.33
C VAL A 6 -11.15 -10.93 -10.03
N THR A 7 -11.33 -11.70 -8.96
CA THR A 7 -11.44 -11.10 -7.62
C THR A 7 -10.06 -10.56 -7.30
N GLU A 8 -9.88 -9.23 -7.39
CA GLU A 8 -8.62 -8.61 -6.98
C GLU A 8 -8.35 -8.96 -5.53
N SER A 9 -7.13 -9.41 -5.23
CA SER A 9 -6.78 -9.67 -3.84
C SER A 9 -6.73 -8.34 -3.09
N ARG A 10 -7.01 -8.36 -1.79
CA ARG A 10 -6.84 -7.17 -0.91
C ARG A 10 -5.50 -6.46 -1.14
N ARG A 11 -4.46 -7.24 -1.44
CA ARG A 11 -3.12 -6.74 -1.72
C ARG A 11 -3.09 -5.92 -3.02
N ASP A 12 -3.68 -6.43 -4.09
CA ASP A 12 -3.68 -5.76 -5.40
C ASP A 12 -4.50 -4.47 -5.37
N VAL A 13 -5.62 -4.47 -4.64
CA VAL A 13 -6.43 -3.26 -4.42
C VAL A 13 -5.63 -2.17 -3.70
N ILE A 14 -4.93 -2.51 -2.60
CA ILE A 14 -4.09 -1.54 -1.87
C ILE A 14 -2.98 -0.99 -2.77
N ILE A 15 -2.34 -1.86 -3.57
CA ILE A 15 -1.30 -1.44 -4.52
C ILE A 15 -1.89 -0.48 -5.56
N SER A 16 -3.04 -0.79 -6.17
CA SER A 16 -3.69 0.07 -7.16
C SER A 16 -4.03 1.44 -6.56
N VAL A 17 -4.66 1.48 -5.39
CA VAL A 17 -5.06 2.73 -4.74
C VAL A 17 -3.86 3.62 -4.40
N ALA A 18 -2.77 3.02 -3.90
CA ALA A 18 -1.52 3.75 -3.67
C ALA A 18 -0.86 4.23 -4.96
N THR A 19 -0.94 3.43 -6.04
CA THR A 19 -0.44 3.74 -7.38
C THR A 19 -1.24 4.88 -8.02
N ASP A 20 -2.55 4.97 -7.75
CA ASP A 20 -3.42 6.05 -8.23
C ASP A 20 -3.26 7.33 -7.41
N GLY A 21 -2.87 7.20 -6.14
CA GLY A 21 -2.66 8.31 -5.21
C GLY A 21 -3.91 8.70 -4.42
N ASP A 22 -4.92 7.83 -4.39
CA ASP A 22 -6.15 8.04 -3.60
C ASP A 22 -5.88 7.76 -2.12
N LEU A 23 -5.34 8.77 -1.44
CA LEU A 23 -4.89 8.68 -0.06
C LEU A 23 -6.04 8.39 0.92
N ASP A 24 -7.22 8.96 0.68
CA ASP A 24 -8.36 8.78 1.58
C ASP A 24 -8.83 7.32 1.54
N LEU A 25 -9.01 6.77 0.34
CA LEU A 25 -9.33 5.35 0.19
C LEU A 25 -8.19 4.44 0.69
N LEU A 26 -6.93 4.84 0.51
CA LEU A 26 -5.80 4.09 1.06
C LEU A 26 -5.89 4.00 2.59
N LYS A 27 -6.18 5.11 3.28
CA LYS A 27 -6.34 5.14 4.73
C LYS A 27 -7.52 4.29 5.19
N GLU A 28 -8.65 4.36 4.49
CA GLU A 28 -9.84 3.53 4.76
C GLU A 28 -9.53 2.03 4.64
N LEU A 29 -8.95 1.61 3.51
CA LEU A 29 -8.60 0.21 3.28
C LEU A 29 -7.60 -0.27 4.32
N VAL A 30 -6.53 0.47 4.58
CA VAL A 30 -5.51 0.08 5.57
C VAL A 30 -6.12 -0.09 6.97
N ALA A 31 -7.06 0.77 7.36
CA ALA A 31 -7.75 0.67 8.64
C ALA A 31 -8.73 -0.51 8.71
N GLU A 32 -9.50 -0.77 7.64
CA GLU A 32 -10.38 -1.95 7.55
C GLU A 32 -9.60 -3.26 7.70
N TYR A 33 -8.38 -3.24 7.22
CA TYR A 33 -7.52 -4.38 7.01
C TYR A 33 -6.52 -4.62 8.13
N ASP A 34 -6.35 -3.67 9.04
CA ASP A 34 -5.56 -3.85 10.24
C ASP A 34 -6.12 -4.98 11.12
N ASP A 35 -5.30 -5.99 11.38
CA ASP A 35 -5.63 -7.14 12.22
C ASP A 35 -5.25 -6.91 13.70
N GLY A 36 -5.02 -5.66 14.09
CA GLY A 36 -4.60 -5.24 15.42
C GLY A 36 -3.08 -5.11 15.57
N ARG A 37 -2.32 -5.28 14.48
CA ARG A 37 -0.86 -5.10 14.46
C ARG A 37 -0.44 -3.69 14.01
N GLY A 38 -1.38 -2.83 13.63
CA GLY A 38 -1.16 -1.44 13.26
C GLY A 38 -1.05 -1.23 11.75
N SER A 39 -1.53 -0.08 11.28
CA SER A 39 -1.52 0.36 9.87
C SER A 39 -0.17 0.21 9.18
N ALA A 40 0.94 0.53 9.86
CA ALA A 40 2.28 0.37 9.30
C ALA A 40 2.59 -1.11 8.96
N ASN A 41 2.28 -2.04 9.87
CA ASN A 41 2.46 -3.48 9.61
C ASN A 41 1.53 -3.97 8.50
N THR A 42 0.29 -3.49 8.46
CA THR A 42 -0.66 -3.79 7.39
C THR A 42 -0.08 -3.42 6.03
N VAL A 43 0.39 -2.18 5.86
CA VAL A 43 0.97 -1.73 4.59
C VAL A 43 2.28 -2.46 4.28
N MET A 44 3.18 -2.63 5.25
CA MET A 44 4.46 -3.31 5.03
C MET A 44 4.31 -4.77 4.63
N SER A 45 3.20 -5.42 5.00
CA SER A 45 2.92 -6.81 4.58
C SER A 45 2.48 -6.93 3.12
N VAL A 46 2.08 -5.82 2.48
CA VAL A 46 1.58 -5.77 1.11
C VAL A 46 2.76 -5.62 0.14
N LYS A 47 2.99 -6.63 -0.69
CA LYS A 47 4.01 -6.65 -1.73
C LYS A 47 3.55 -7.46 -2.92
N ASP A 48 3.90 -7.07 -4.14
CA ASP A 48 3.53 -7.78 -5.37
C ASP A 48 4.17 -9.19 -5.45
N ASP A 49 3.90 -9.95 -6.52
CA ASP A 49 4.43 -11.32 -6.67
C ASP A 49 5.96 -11.34 -6.88
N ASN A 50 6.52 -10.19 -7.27
CA ASN A 50 7.95 -9.94 -7.37
C ASN A 50 8.54 -9.38 -6.07
N GLY A 51 7.73 -9.27 -5.00
CA GLY A 51 8.15 -8.72 -3.72
C GLY A 51 8.19 -7.20 -3.65
N VAL A 52 7.72 -6.48 -4.67
CA VAL A 52 7.68 -5.02 -4.74
C VAL A 52 6.60 -4.46 -3.83
N ARG A 53 6.97 -3.59 -2.90
CA ARG A 53 6.04 -3.03 -1.91
C ARG A 53 5.30 -1.79 -2.41
N VAL A 54 4.08 -1.56 -1.90
CA VAL A 54 3.76 -0.30 -1.19
C VAL A 54 4.36 0.98 -1.77
N ILE A 55 5.39 1.41 -1.03
CA ILE A 55 6.15 2.63 -1.21
C ILE A 55 6.85 2.73 -2.57
N HIS A 56 7.25 1.60 -3.19
CA HIS A 56 7.93 1.61 -4.48
C HIS A 56 6.97 2.01 -5.61
N PHE A 57 5.74 1.48 -5.62
CA PHE A 57 4.73 1.88 -6.59
C PHE A 57 4.39 3.37 -6.45
N ALA A 58 4.15 3.84 -5.22
CA ALA A 58 3.89 5.25 -4.96
C ALA A 58 5.05 6.17 -5.40
N ALA A 59 6.30 5.73 -5.20
CA ALA A 59 7.49 6.46 -5.61
C ALA A 59 7.66 6.52 -7.14
N VAL A 60 7.46 5.40 -7.84
CA VAL A 60 7.54 5.32 -9.31
C VAL A 60 6.52 6.26 -9.96
N GLU A 61 5.30 6.31 -9.43
CA GLU A 61 4.22 7.16 -9.94
C GLU A 61 4.22 8.58 -9.38
N GLY A 62 5.16 8.93 -8.50
CA GLY A 62 5.29 10.27 -7.93
C GLY A 62 4.11 10.68 -7.02
N LYS A 63 3.48 9.74 -6.33
CA LYS A 63 2.35 9.99 -5.41
C LYS A 63 2.86 10.52 -4.06
N ILE A 64 3.28 11.78 -4.05
CA ILE A 64 3.89 12.43 -2.87
C ILE A 64 2.99 12.39 -1.64
N ASN A 65 1.67 12.60 -1.79
CA ASN A 65 0.71 12.52 -0.69
C ASN A 65 0.67 11.13 -0.02
N VAL A 66 0.77 10.06 -0.83
CA VAL A 66 0.87 8.70 -0.32
C VAL A 66 2.23 8.50 0.36
N LEU A 67 3.33 8.96 -0.26
CA LEU A 67 4.66 8.87 0.35
C LEU A 67 4.74 9.58 1.70
N ASP A 68 4.21 10.79 1.82
CA ASP A 68 4.14 11.55 3.07
C ASP A 68 3.40 10.74 4.15
N TYR A 69 2.26 10.15 3.80
CA TYR A 69 1.54 9.27 4.73
C TYR A 69 2.37 8.05 5.13
N LEU A 70 2.99 7.36 4.18
CA LEU A 70 3.77 6.14 4.46
C LEU A 70 5.00 6.44 5.32
N ILE A 71 5.72 7.54 5.04
CA ILE A 71 7.00 7.86 5.68
C ILE A 71 6.78 8.63 6.97
N GLU A 72 6.02 9.71 6.92
CA GLU A 72 5.91 10.66 8.04
C GLU A 72 4.83 10.22 9.03
N GLU A 73 3.68 9.73 8.56
CA GLU A 73 2.61 9.30 9.47
C GLU A 73 2.79 7.86 9.95
N LEU A 74 3.15 6.92 9.07
CA LEU A 74 3.32 5.50 9.42
C LEU A 74 4.75 5.12 9.82
N GLY A 75 5.74 5.99 9.59
CA GLY A 75 7.13 5.73 9.97
C GLY A 75 7.80 4.62 9.15
N ILE A 76 7.35 4.37 7.92
CA ILE A 76 7.94 3.33 7.06
C ILE A 76 9.30 3.82 6.55
N ASP A 77 10.34 3.00 6.75
CA ASP A 77 11.69 3.30 6.26
C ASP A 77 11.74 3.21 4.72
N VAL A 78 12.17 4.30 4.09
CA VAL A 78 12.36 4.40 2.63
C VAL A 78 13.43 3.46 2.09
N ASN A 79 14.32 2.96 2.96
CA ASN A 79 15.41 2.06 2.58
C ASN A 79 15.01 0.57 2.66
N PHE A 80 13.72 0.26 2.87
CA PHE A 80 13.26 -1.12 2.80
C PHE A 80 13.55 -1.69 1.41
N LYS A 81 14.55 -2.56 1.35
CA LYS A 81 14.88 -3.28 0.12
C LYS A 81 13.82 -4.34 -0.12
N ASP A 82 13.38 -4.45 -1.36
CA ASP A 82 12.64 -5.63 -1.80
C ASP A 82 13.54 -6.87 -1.62
N GLU A 83 12.93 -7.98 -1.23
CA GLU A 83 13.63 -9.27 -1.16
C GLU A 83 13.89 -9.71 -2.60
N GLN A 84 15.15 -9.59 -3.05
CA GLN A 84 15.65 -10.30 -4.23
C GLN A 84 15.95 -11.76 -3.89
#